data_AF-A0A321L975-F1
#
_entry.id   AF-A0A321L975-F1
#
_cell.length_a   1.000
_cell.length_b   1.000
_cell.length_c   1.000
_cell.angle_alpha   90.00
_cell.angle_beta   90.00
_cell.angle_gamma   90.00
#
_symmetry.space_group_name_H-M   'P 1'
#
loop_
_entity.id
_entity.type
_entity.pdbx_description
1 polymer ?
#
loop_
_entity_poly.entity_id
_entity_poly.type
_entity_poly.pdbx_seq_one_letter_code
_entity_poly.pdbx_strand_id
1 'polypeptide(L)'
;MTGKGWTEGLLTNDGGALWTKLFRVISRHSSVRVLCTPLGISGEALIDFYNDLTQDLFLKLHSKNRWQTYIDLGYTNEDIEREIYRIEVPNLVSHLQREWHPESYRMARRISDLLQNCGDFQVYPPATVARDGAKRACNKMALRLYGLGSWPLDKEVKPNANLSESIKAVPFRRRDTRRTGRGSGSQVIISTEELKRLIRDIFEAIDTPTEVRTMRSLVLSKLAVEDWRPVSIDAGSDSHDADATVPAVELADSRPSPLDVLLKKEEVQLADKMAEQMMEKMKNTVRGKPGRFRKLVEVAWHCYFDPSLPSQTSIASKMRISDSLVSHYRRIFDSLVVDLATSIEEMTVFNSALDRRLCAMVSEFGVASDRGMERSRAAMPPPTHTAAPLMYEQ
;
A
#
# COMPACT_ATOMS: atom_id res chain seq x y z
N MET A 1 8.99 1.45 -28.91
CA MET A 1 9.41 0.11 -29.35
C MET A 1 8.50 -0.93 -28.71
N THR A 2 7.77 -1.70 -29.51
CA THR A 2 6.92 -2.80 -29.05
C THR A 2 7.82 -3.89 -28.46
N GLY A 3 7.91 -3.93 -27.12
CA GLY A 3 8.80 -4.86 -26.42
C GLY A 3 8.43 -6.32 -26.72
N LYS A 4 9.44 -7.11 -27.06
CA LYS A 4 9.35 -8.57 -27.29
C LYS A 4 8.53 -9.29 -26.22
N GLY A 5 7.90 -10.41 -26.54
CA GLY A 5 7.16 -11.26 -25.59
C GLY A 5 8.05 -11.82 -24.46
N TRP A 6 7.46 -12.28 -23.35
CA TRP A 6 8.21 -12.98 -22.29
C TRP A 6 8.77 -14.30 -22.83
N THR A 7 7.93 -15.05 -23.54
CA THR A 7 8.25 -16.28 -24.27
C THR A 7 9.34 -16.03 -25.30
N GLU A 8 9.22 -14.99 -26.11
CA GLU A 8 10.23 -14.60 -27.10
C GLU A 8 11.56 -14.27 -26.42
N GLY A 9 11.54 -13.46 -25.35
CA GLY A 9 12.75 -13.14 -24.58
C GLY A 9 13.41 -14.36 -23.94
N LEU A 10 12.62 -15.34 -23.48
CA LEU A 10 13.13 -16.61 -22.94
C LEU A 10 13.73 -17.50 -24.04
N LEU A 11 13.07 -17.62 -25.19
CA LEU A 11 13.54 -18.45 -26.31
C LEU A 11 14.81 -17.86 -26.96
N THR A 12 14.92 -16.54 -27.04
CA THR A 12 16.12 -15.87 -27.55
C THR A 12 17.20 -15.65 -26.48
N ASN A 13 16.95 -16.08 -25.23
CA ASN A 13 17.82 -15.85 -24.07
C ASN A 13 18.24 -14.37 -23.91
N ASP A 14 17.31 -13.47 -24.15
CA ASP A 14 17.51 -12.02 -24.14
C ASP A 14 17.34 -11.49 -22.70
N GLY A 15 18.42 -11.56 -21.92
CA GLY A 15 18.44 -11.13 -20.53
C GLY A 15 18.03 -9.66 -20.33
N GLY A 16 18.36 -8.78 -21.28
CA GLY A 16 17.99 -7.36 -21.23
C GLY A 16 16.47 -7.17 -21.35
N ALA A 17 15.84 -7.85 -22.30
CA ALA A 17 14.38 -7.81 -22.47
C ALA A 17 13.65 -8.38 -21.23
N LEU A 18 14.17 -9.47 -20.63
CA LEU A 18 13.61 -10.04 -19.41
C LEU A 18 13.76 -9.10 -18.21
N TRP A 19 14.93 -8.47 -18.06
CA TRP A 19 15.19 -7.50 -17.01
C TRP A 19 14.23 -6.32 -17.06
N THR A 20 14.08 -5.68 -18.23
CA THR A 20 13.16 -4.54 -18.42
C THR A 20 11.73 -4.90 -18.01
N LYS A 21 11.31 -6.13 -18.28
CA LYS A 21 9.97 -6.60 -17.91
C LYS A 21 9.82 -6.89 -16.44
N LEU A 22 10.81 -7.53 -15.81
CA LEU A 22 10.80 -7.77 -14.37
C LEU A 22 10.80 -6.45 -13.60
N PHE A 23 11.62 -5.49 -14.02
CA PHE A 23 11.64 -4.14 -13.46
C PHE A 23 10.27 -3.47 -13.58
N ARG A 24 9.62 -3.58 -14.75
CA ARG A 24 8.26 -3.06 -14.96
C ARG A 24 7.23 -3.73 -14.04
N VAL A 25 7.34 -5.04 -13.81
CA VAL A 25 6.45 -5.76 -12.91
C VAL A 25 6.66 -5.28 -11.47
N ILE A 26 7.90 -5.18 -11.01
CA ILE A 26 8.26 -4.78 -9.63
C ILE A 26 7.81 -3.35 -9.34
N SER A 27 8.16 -2.39 -10.19
CA SER A 27 7.80 -0.97 -10.03
C SER A 27 6.28 -0.72 -9.98
N ARG A 28 5.49 -1.62 -10.58
CA ARG A 28 4.01 -1.56 -10.60
C ARG A 28 3.36 -2.42 -9.52
N HIS A 29 4.12 -3.24 -8.79
CA HIS A 29 3.55 -4.22 -7.87
C HIS A 29 3.13 -3.57 -6.55
N SER A 30 1.87 -3.80 -6.12
CA SER A 30 1.33 -3.19 -4.91
C SER A 30 2.08 -3.59 -3.64
N SER A 31 2.49 -4.85 -3.50
CA SER A 31 3.27 -5.29 -2.32
C SER A 31 4.66 -4.67 -2.24
N VAL A 32 5.27 -4.30 -3.37
CA VAL A 32 6.57 -3.61 -3.39
C VAL A 32 6.37 -2.17 -2.91
N ARG A 33 5.30 -1.50 -3.34
CA ARG A 33 4.98 -0.16 -2.83
C ARG A 33 4.75 -0.16 -1.32
N VAL A 34 4.02 -1.15 -0.80
CA VAL A 34 3.81 -1.33 0.65
C VAL A 34 5.13 -1.55 1.40
N LEU A 35 6.12 -2.18 0.75
CA LEU A 35 7.47 -2.35 1.29
C LEU A 35 8.24 -1.02 1.33
N CYS A 36 8.07 -0.17 0.30
CA CYS A 36 8.76 1.12 0.19
C CYS A 36 8.19 2.21 1.11
N THR A 37 6.87 2.23 1.37
CA THR A 37 6.21 3.32 2.13
C THR A 37 6.85 3.60 3.50
N PRO A 38 7.16 2.60 4.35
CA PRO A 38 7.79 2.83 5.64
C PRO A 38 9.25 3.29 5.54
N LEU A 39 9.91 3.03 4.41
CA LEU A 39 11.33 3.35 4.21
C LEU A 39 11.54 4.81 3.76
N GLY A 40 10.47 5.52 3.37
CA GLY A 40 10.57 6.92 2.93
C GLY A 40 11.43 7.13 1.67
N ILE A 41 11.73 6.07 0.93
CA ILE A 41 12.59 6.12 -0.25
C ILE A 41 11.89 6.90 -1.36
N SER A 42 12.60 7.87 -1.93
CA SER A 42 12.10 8.73 -3.02
C SER A 42 13.17 9.00 -4.06
N GLY A 43 12.76 9.40 -5.27
CA GLY A 43 13.68 9.76 -6.35
C GLY A 43 14.57 8.61 -6.83
N GLU A 44 15.86 8.90 -7.02
CA GLU A 44 16.89 7.97 -7.51
C GLU A 44 17.05 6.73 -6.63
N ALA A 45 17.02 6.88 -5.31
CA ALA A 45 17.11 5.76 -4.37
C ALA A 45 15.97 4.75 -4.52
N LEU A 46 14.81 5.17 -5.06
CA LEU A 46 13.69 4.26 -5.34
C LEU A 46 13.96 3.42 -6.59
N ILE A 47 14.66 3.99 -7.57
CA ILE A 47 15.05 3.31 -8.80
C ILE A 47 16.10 2.26 -8.47
N ASP A 48 17.11 2.61 -7.67
CA ASP A 48 18.13 1.67 -7.20
C ASP A 48 17.51 0.52 -6.41
N PHE A 49 16.57 0.85 -5.51
CA PHE A 49 15.83 -0.16 -4.78
C PHE A 49 15.02 -1.09 -5.69
N TYR A 50 14.38 -0.57 -6.74
CA TYR A 50 13.70 -1.41 -7.73
C TYR A 50 14.67 -2.25 -8.55
N ASN A 51 15.87 -1.74 -8.86
CA ASN A 51 16.91 -2.50 -9.54
C ASN A 51 17.39 -3.67 -8.67
N ASP A 52 17.64 -3.43 -7.37
CA ASP A 52 18.02 -4.47 -6.42
C ASP A 52 16.95 -5.55 -6.30
N LEU A 53 15.67 -5.16 -6.16
CA LEU A 53 14.56 -6.11 -6.14
C LEU A 53 14.43 -6.89 -7.45
N THR A 54 14.73 -6.25 -8.59
CA THR A 54 14.71 -6.87 -9.91
C THR A 54 15.80 -7.91 -10.02
N GLN A 55 17.00 -7.59 -9.55
CA GLN A 55 18.12 -8.51 -9.46
C GLN A 55 17.78 -9.72 -8.59
N ASP A 56 17.27 -9.49 -7.39
CA ASP A 56 16.89 -10.55 -6.44
C ASP A 56 15.82 -11.47 -7.01
N LEU A 57 14.80 -10.89 -7.66
CA LEU A 57 13.75 -11.68 -8.31
C LEU A 57 14.32 -12.51 -9.46
N PHE A 58 15.17 -11.92 -10.30
CA PHE A 58 15.81 -12.61 -11.41
C PHE A 58 16.65 -13.80 -10.92
N LEU A 59 17.49 -13.59 -9.90
CA LEU A 59 18.31 -14.65 -9.29
C LEU A 59 17.47 -15.73 -8.62
N LYS A 60 16.34 -15.37 -7.98
CA LYS A 60 15.40 -16.35 -7.39
C LYS A 60 14.69 -17.18 -8.44
N LEU A 61 14.27 -16.58 -9.55
CA LEU A 61 13.65 -17.31 -10.66
C LEU A 61 14.67 -18.24 -11.34
N HIS A 62 15.91 -17.79 -11.47
CA HIS A 62 17.00 -18.60 -12.02
C HIS A 62 17.37 -19.77 -11.09
N SER A 63 17.60 -19.53 -9.80
CA SER A 63 17.97 -20.59 -8.84
C SER A 63 16.89 -21.67 -8.67
N LYS A 64 15.62 -21.32 -8.87
CA LYS A 64 14.50 -22.27 -8.88
C LYS A 64 14.24 -22.91 -10.24
N ASN A 65 15.04 -22.64 -11.27
CA ASN A 65 14.83 -23.08 -12.66
C ASN A 65 13.41 -22.77 -13.20
N ARG A 66 12.82 -21.65 -12.76
CA ARG A 66 11.46 -21.26 -13.16
C ARG A 66 11.36 -20.92 -14.63
N TRP A 67 12.40 -20.31 -15.19
CA TRP A 67 12.48 -19.97 -16.61
C TRP A 67 12.32 -21.18 -17.52
N GLN A 68 13.07 -22.26 -17.23
CA GLN A 68 12.96 -23.51 -17.96
C GLN A 68 11.59 -24.16 -17.77
N THR A 69 11.06 -24.13 -16.55
CA THR A 69 9.71 -24.64 -16.24
C THR A 69 8.62 -23.95 -17.08
N TYR A 70 8.72 -22.63 -17.29
CA TYR A 70 7.76 -21.90 -18.12
C TYR A 70 7.84 -22.31 -19.60
N ILE A 71 9.04 -22.62 -20.09
CA ILE A 71 9.26 -23.12 -21.46
C ILE A 71 8.68 -24.54 -21.59
N ASP A 72 9.05 -25.43 -20.67
CA ASP A 72 8.67 -26.85 -20.70
C ASP A 72 7.15 -27.05 -20.59
N LEU A 73 6.48 -26.21 -19.79
CA LEU A 73 5.03 -26.24 -19.61
C LEU A 73 4.27 -25.39 -20.65
N GLY A 74 4.98 -24.74 -21.58
CA GLY A 74 4.37 -23.97 -22.68
C GLY A 74 3.56 -22.76 -22.21
N TYR A 75 4.02 -22.06 -21.17
CA TYR A 75 3.31 -20.90 -20.63
C TYR A 75 3.22 -19.76 -21.64
N THR A 76 2.08 -19.08 -21.68
CA THR A 76 1.91 -17.87 -22.49
C THR A 76 2.53 -16.64 -21.80
N ASN A 77 2.76 -15.56 -22.54
CA ASN A 77 3.26 -14.29 -21.98
C ASN A 77 2.43 -13.80 -20.78
N GLU A 78 1.11 -13.96 -20.86
CA GLU A 78 0.18 -13.53 -19.82
C GLU A 78 0.24 -14.44 -18.59
N ASP A 79 0.52 -15.73 -18.78
CA ASP A 79 0.63 -16.69 -17.69
C ASP A 79 1.92 -16.48 -16.89
N ILE A 80 3.08 -16.26 -17.55
CA ILE A 80 4.31 -15.95 -16.80
C ILE A 80 4.17 -14.61 -16.07
N GLU A 81 3.60 -13.59 -16.71
CA GLU A 81 3.41 -12.29 -16.05
C GLU A 81 2.45 -12.42 -14.86
N ARG A 82 1.38 -13.20 -14.99
CA ARG A 82 0.42 -13.47 -13.91
C ARG A 82 1.04 -14.27 -12.78
N GLU A 83 1.88 -15.27 -13.06
CA GLU A 83 2.59 -16.05 -12.03
C GLU A 83 3.61 -15.19 -11.29
N ILE A 84 4.43 -14.44 -12.03
CA ILE A 84 5.42 -13.53 -11.42
C ILE A 84 4.71 -12.49 -10.54
N TYR A 85 3.65 -11.86 -11.06
CA TYR A 85 2.90 -10.84 -10.34
C TYR A 85 2.15 -11.42 -9.13
N ARG A 86 1.48 -12.57 -9.24
CA ARG A 86 0.62 -13.06 -8.14
C ARG A 86 1.34 -13.94 -7.12
N ILE A 87 2.47 -14.53 -7.48
CA ILE A 87 3.14 -15.54 -6.66
C ILE A 87 4.55 -15.09 -6.32
N GLU A 88 5.41 -14.88 -7.32
CA GLU A 88 6.85 -14.72 -7.06
C GLU A 88 7.19 -13.36 -6.44
N VAL A 89 6.58 -12.26 -6.88
CA VAL A 89 6.79 -10.94 -6.25
C VAL A 89 6.26 -10.91 -4.80
N PRO A 90 5.02 -11.35 -4.49
CA PRO A 90 4.56 -11.44 -3.10
C PRO A 90 5.44 -12.33 -2.21
N ASN A 91 5.98 -13.43 -2.76
CA ASN A 91 6.90 -14.31 -2.04
C ASN A 91 8.24 -13.63 -1.74
N LEU A 92 8.80 -12.90 -2.71
CA LEU A 92 10.00 -12.08 -2.53
C LEU A 92 9.78 -11.05 -1.43
N VAL A 93 8.71 -10.26 -1.53
CA VAL A 93 8.38 -9.23 -0.53
C VAL A 93 8.17 -9.86 0.85
N SER A 94 7.48 -11.01 0.95
CA SER A 94 7.27 -11.69 2.23
C SER A 94 8.57 -12.21 2.84
N HIS A 95 9.52 -12.64 2.01
CA HIS A 95 10.82 -13.10 2.45
C HIS A 95 11.66 -11.92 2.97
N LEU A 96 11.76 -10.82 2.22
CA LEU A 96 12.40 -9.58 2.67
C LEU A 96 11.74 -9.07 3.95
N GLN A 97 10.40 -9.09 4.01
CA GLN A 97 9.55 -9.03 5.20
C GLN A 97 10.22 -9.62 6.45
N ARG A 98 10.50 -10.93 6.36
CA ARG A 98 11.00 -11.75 7.46
C ARG A 98 12.47 -11.53 7.75
N GLU A 99 13.24 -11.27 6.70
CA GLU A 99 14.63 -10.92 6.86
C GLU A 99 14.68 -9.62 7.65
N TRP A 100 14.05 -8.54 7.15
CA TRP A 100 13.98 -7.17 7.69
C TRP A 100 13.44 -7.10 9.11
N HIS A 101 12.43 -7.92 9.42
CA HIS A 101 11.73 -7.85 10.68
C HIS A 101 11.78 -9.14 11.52
N PRO A 102 12.96 -9.70 11.81
CA PRO A 102 13.07 -11.04 12.37
C PRO A 102 12.46 -11.13 13.77
N GLU A 103 12.60 -10.07 14.58
CA GLU A 103 12.08 -10.03 15.95
C GLU A 103 10.56 -9.84 15.96
N SER A 104 10.03 -8.96 15.11
CA SER A 104 8.57 -8.79 14.94
C SER A 104 7.92 -10.09 14.47
N TYR A 105 8.51 -10.79 13.51
CA TYR A 105 7.99 -12.08 13.04
C TYR A 105 8.07 -13.16 14.14
N ARG A 106 9.16 -13.20 14.91
CA ARG A 106 9.30 -14.14 16.04
C ARG A 106 8.25 -13.87 17.11
N MET A 107 8.04 -12.62 17.50
CA MET A 107 7.01 -12.24 18.48
C MET A 107 5.60 -12.52 17.95
N ALA A 108 5.30 -12.16 16.71
CA ALA A 108 4.02 -12.44 16.07
C ALA A 108 3.67 -13.94 16.09
N ARG A 109 4.66 -14.81 15.86
CA ARG A 109 4.49 -16.26 15.98
C ARG A 109 4.19 -16.68 17.41
N ARG A 110 5.00 -16.24 18.39
CA ARG A 110 4.77 -16.53 19.81
C ARG A 110 3.38 -16.09 20.30
N ILE A 111 2.94 -14.90 19.89
CA ILE A 111 1.58 -14.38 20.21
C ILE A 111 0.51 -15.33 19.66
N SER A 112 0.70 -15.83 18.44
CA SER A 112 -0.26 -16.73 17.80
C SER A 112 -0.32 -18.10 18.45
N ASP A 113 0.84 -18.61 18.87
CA ASP A 113 0.95 -19.88 19.57
C ASP A 113 0.32 -19.78 20.96
N LEU A 114 0.49 -18.64 21.65
CA LEU A 114 -0.18 -18.35 22.92
C LEU A 114 -1.69 -18.28 22.79
N LEU A 115 -2.21 -17.58 21.78
CA LEU A 115 -3.65 -17.50 21.54
C LEU A 115 -4.27 -18.88 21.24
N GLN A 116 -3.53 -19.78 20.57
CA GLN A 116 -4.03 -21.12 20.22
C GLN A 116 -3.97 -22.12 21.36
N ASN A 117 -2.86 -22.12 22.12
CA ASN A 117 -2.54 -23.21 23.03
C ASN A 117 -2.84 -22.85 24.49
N CYS A 118 -3.16 -21.59 24.80
CA CYS A 118 -3.45 -21.16 26.16
C CYS A 118 -4.97 -21.14 26.41
N GLY A 119 -5.42 -21.81 27.48
CA GLY A 119 -6.84 -21.88 27.86
C GLY A 119 -7.45 -20.57 28.34
N ASP A 120 -6.65 -19.52 28.53
CA ASP A 120 -7.13 -18.17 28.87
C ASP A 120 -7.83 -17.45 27.71
N PHE A 121 -7.63 -17.93 26.47
CA PHE A 121 -8.16 -17.32 25.26
C PHE A 121 -9.10 -18.28 24.56
N GLN A 122 -10.20 -17.75 24.03
CA GLN A 122 -11.20 -18.53 23.31
C GLN A 122 -11.43 -17.97 21.92
N VAL A 123 -11.75 -18.86 20.98
CA VAL A 123 -12.13 -18.51 19.61
C VAL A 123 -13.59 -18.08 19.58
N TYR A 124 -13.85 -16.93 18.97
CA TYR A 124 -15.20 -16.39 18.81
C TYR A 124 -15.71 -16.65 17.39
N PRO A 125 -16.97 -17.11 17.24
CA PRO A 125 -17.59 -17.17 15.92
C PRO A 125 -17.79 -15.74 15.39
N PRO A 126 -17.59 -15.49 14.09
CA PRO A 126 -17.82 -14.17 13.51
C PRO A 126 -19.30 -13.77 13.66
N ALA A 127 -19.56 -12.76 14.47
CA ALA A 127 -20.88 -12.21 14.76
C ALA A 127 -21.37 -11.35 13.58
N THR A 128 -21.71 -11.97 12.44
CA THR A 128 -22.70 -11.54 11.44
C THR A 128 -22.57 -12.37 10.15
N VAL A 129 -23.62 -13.15 9.86
CA VAL A 129 -24.02 -13.66 8.54
C VAL A 129 -22.94 -14.40 7.73
N ALA A 130 -23.00 -15.73 7.82
CA ALA A 130 -22.38 -16.64 6.87
C ALA A 130 -22.84 -16.35 5.42
N ARG A 131 -22.07 -15.56 4.68
CA ARG A 131 -21.89 -15.78 3.23
C ARG A 131 -20.70 -16.72 3.07
N ASP A 132 -20.79 -17.71 2.18
CA ASP A 132 -19.80 -18.79 2.03
C ASP A 132 -18.34 -18.33 1.77
N GLY A 133 -18.11 -17.05 1.41
CA GLY A 133 -16.79 -16.43 1.36
C GLY A 133 -16.12 -16.20 2.74
N ALA A 134 -16.89 -15.92 3.79
CA ALA A 134 -16.39 -15.67 5.14
C ALA A 134 -15.88 -16.95 5.83
N LYS A 135 -16.49 -18.11 5.53
CA LYS A 135 -16.02 -19.41 6.03
C LYS A 135 -14.60 -19.75 5.55
N ARG A 136 -14.25 -19.44 4.29
CA ARG A 136 -12.88 -19.61 3.76
C ARG A 136 -11.88 -18.62 4.36
N ALA A 137 -12.31 -17.39 4.65
CA ALA A 137 -11.49 -16.39 5.34
C ALA A 137 -11.22 -16.79 6.80
N CYS A 138 -12.22 -17.31 7.51
CA CYS A 138 -12.14 -17.78 8.90
C CYS A 138 -11.22 -19.01 9.10
N ASN A 139 -10.93 -19.77 8.03
CA ASN A 139 -9.94 -20.84 8.06
C ASN A 139 -8.50 -20.31 8.11
N LYS A 140 -8.25 -19.07 7.66
CA LYS A 140 -6.92 -18.46 7.76
C LYS A 140 -6.71 -17.96 9.18
N MET A 141 -5.66 -18.45 9.83
CA MET A 141 -5.38 -18.13 11.22
C MET A 141 -5.34 -16.61 11.49
N ALA A 142 -4.72 -15.84 10.60
CA ALA A 142 -4.63 -14.38 10.76
C ALA A 142 -5.99 -13.66 10.93
N LEU A 143 -7.09 -14.25 10.43
CA LEU A 143 -8.44 -13.68 10.44
C LEU A 143 -9.36 -14.32 11.50
N ARG A 144 -8.85 -15.24 12.32
CA ARG A 144 -9.62 -15.84 13.41
C ARG A 144 -9.79 -14.83 14.54
N LEU A 145 -11.00 -14.75 15.09
CA LEU A 145 -11.33 -13.89 16.21
C LEU A 145 -11.01 -14.59 17.52
N TYR A 146 -10.25 -13.92 18.37
CA TYR A 146 -9.93 -14.35 19.73
C TYR A 146 -10.42 -13.31 20.74
N GLY A 147 -10.78 -13.79 21.92
CA GLY A 147 -11.11 -12.98 23.08
C GLY A 147 -10.71 -13.70 24.37
N LEU A 148 -10.96 -13.07 25.52
CA LEU A 148 -10.75 -13.71 26.81
C LEU A 148 -11.74 -14.86 27.00
N GLY A 149 -11.29 -15.95 27.62
CA GLY A 149 -12.13 -17.09 27.96
C GLY A 149 -13.16 -16.80 29.05
N SER A 150 -12.99 -15.69 29.81
CA SER A 150 -13.97 -15.22 30.80
C SER A 150 -15.14 -14.44 30.20
N TRP A 151 -15.07 -14.08 28.92
CA TRP A 151 -16.11 -13.30 28.26
C TRP A 151 -17.25 -14.18 27.72
N PRO A 152 -18.47 -13.64 27.61
CA PRO A 152 -19.58 -14.35 27.01
C PRO A 152 -19.37 -14.53 25.50
N LEU A 153 -19.76 -15.67 24.96
CA LEU A 153 -19.61 -16.03 23.54
C LEU A 153 -20.30 -15.05 22.56
N ASP A 154 -21.30 -14.32 23.06
CA ASP A 154 -22.14 -13.42 22.27
C ASP A 154 -21.62 -11.96 22.29
N LYS A 155 -20.38 -11.75 22.74
CA LYS A 155 -19.80 -10.41 22.88
C LYS A 155 -19.72 -9.70 21.54
N GLU A 156 -20.26 -8.49 21.49
CA GLU A 156 -20.26 -7.67 20.28
C GLU A 156 -18.84 -7.28 19.86
N VAL A 157 -18.59 -7.35 18.55
CA VAL A 157 -17.32 -6.93 17.95
C VAL A 157 -17.39 -5.42 17.66
N LYS A 158 -16.61 -4.64 18.40
CA LYS A 158 -16.49 -3.19 18.18
C LYS A 158 -15.66 -2.91 16.92
N PRO A 159 -15.93 -1.81 16.19
CA PRO A 159 -15.16 -1.46 15.00
C PRO A 159 -13.69 -1.15 15.32
N ASN A 160 -12.78 -1.62 14.46
CA ASN A 160 -11.33 -1.56 14.65
C ASN A 160 -10.73 -0.14 14.76
N ALA A 161 -11.47 0.91 14.40
CA ALA A 161 -10.96 2.27 14.26
C ALA A 161 -10.41 2.89 15.56
N ASN A 162 -10.90 2.45 16.73
CA ASN A 162 -10.55 3.06 18.02
C ASN A 162 -9.65 2.18 18.91
N LEU A 163 -9.21 1.01 18.43
CA LEU A 163 -8.48 0.04 19.25
C LEU A 163 -7.11 0.53 19.70
N SER A 164 -6.41 1.29 18.85
CA SER A 164 -5.10 1.86 19.16
C SER A 164 -5.18 2.94 20.26
N GLU A 165 -6.32 3.63 20.38
CA GLU A 165 -6.55 4.62 21.43
C GLU A 165 -6.88 3.97 22.76
N SER A 166 -7.70 2.92 22.75
CA SER A 166 -8.07 2.16 23.95
C SER A 166 -6.86 1.56 24.67
N ILE A 167 -5.83 1.15 23.91
CA ILE A 167 -4.62 0.57 24.50
C ILE A 167 -3.63 1.62 25.02
N LYS A 168 -3.85 2.94 24.88
CA LYS A 168 -2.90 3.96 25.36
C LYS A 168 -2.60 3.81 26.86
N ALA A 169 -3.60 3.42 27.65
CA ALA A 169 -3.47 3.18 29.10
C ALA A 169 -2.63 1.94 29.45
N VAL A 170 -2.47 0.98 28.53
CA VAL A 170 -1.64 -0.21 28.75
C VAL A 170 -0.16 0.18 28.74
N PRO A 171 0.60 -0.11 29.80
CA PRO A 171 2.00 0.27 29.89
C PRO A 171 2.85 -0.51 28.87
N PHE A 172 3.89 0.14 28.37
CA PHE A 172 4.91 -0.53 27.55
C PHE A 172 5.66 -1.56 28.40
N ARG A 173 5.84 -2.77 27.87
CA ARG A 173 6.68 -3.78 28.53
C ARG A 173 8.13 -3.53 28.17
N ARG A 174 8.98 -3.40 29.20
CA ARG A 174 10.38 -2.98 29.05
C ARG A 174 11.21 -4.14 28.47
N ARG A 175 12.17 -3.77 27.63
CA ARG A 175 13.15 -4.69 27.04
C ARG A 175 14.11 -5.19 28.13
N ASP A 176 14.18 -6.49 28.37
CA ASP A 176 15.29 -7.07 29.13
C ASP A 176 16.49 -7.20 28.18
N THR A 177 17.37 -6.19 28.20
CA THR A 177 18.59 -6.11 27.36
C THR A 177 19.74 -6.90 27.98
N ARG A 178 19.54 -8.19 28.26
CA ARG A 178 20.71 -9.04 28.55
C ARG A 178 21.46 -9.24 27.24
N ARG A 179 22.68 -8.69 27.15
CA ARG A 179 23.61 -8.93 26.05
C ARG A 179 23.93 -10.43 25.99
N THR A 180 23.19 -11.20 25.19
CA THR A 180 23.58 -12.55 24.80
C THR A 180 24.70 -12.45 23.76
N GLY A 181 25.76 -13.26 23.90
CA GLY A 181 27.10 -13.02 23.35
C GLY A 181 27.27 -12.92 21.82
N ARG A 182 28.49 -12.48 21.44
CA ARG A 182 29.19 -12.36 20.12
C ARG A 182 28.45 -11.88 18.87
N GLY A 183 27.13 -11.71 18.86
CA GLY A 183 26.40 -11.00 17.81
C GLY A 183 25.77 -9.73 18.38
N SER A 184 25.93 -8.59 17.70
CA SER A 184 25.34 -7.30 18.10
C SER A 184 23.81 -7.22 17.94
N GLY A 185 23.11 -8.36 17.93
CA GLY A 185 21.67 -8.44 17.76
C GLY A 185 20.95 -8.21 19.09
N SER A 186 20.11 -7.19 19.13
CA SER A 186 19.45 -6.71 20.34
C SER A 186 18.06 -7.38 20.49
N GLN A 187 18.06 -8.65 20.91
CA GLN A 187 16.84 -9.46 21.04
C GLN A 187 15.88 -8.95 22.13
N VAL A 188 14.56 -8.95 21.88
CA VAL A 188 13.56 -8.76 22.95
C VAL A 188 13.42 -10.05 23.74
N ILE A 189 13.86 -10.05 25.00
CA ILE A 189 13.68 -11.17 25.92
C ILE A 189 12.44 -10.88 26.78
N ILE A 190 11.30 -11.45 26.39
CA ILE A 190 10.05 -11.42 27.16
C ILE A 190 9.63 -12.85 27.53
N SER A 191 9.31 -13.07 28.81
CA SER A 191 8.84 -14.37 29.29
C SER A 191 7.46 -14.70 28.72
N THR A 192 7.13 -15.98 28.61
CA THR A 192 5.82 -16.44 28.11
C THR A 192 4.67 -15.91 28.99
N GLU A 193 4.86 -15.89 30.31
CA GLU A 193 3.87 -15.36 31.26
C GLU A 193 3.68 -13.85 31.15
N GLU A 194 4.75 -13.09 30.93
CA GLU A 194 4.65 -11.64 30.77
C GLU A 194 3.98 -11.27 29.44
N LEU A 195 4.31 -11.97 28.36
CA LEU A 195 3.64 -11.80 27.06
C LEU A 195 2.15 -12.14 27.16
N LYS A 196 1.81 -13.21 27.90
CA LYS A 196 0.43 -13.59 28.19
C LYS A 196 -0.33 -12.50 28.98
N ARG A 197 0.29 -11.93 30.02
CA ARG A 197 -0.28 -10.81 30.79
C ARG A 197 -0.51 -9.59 29.89
N LEU A 198 0.45 -9.23 29.05
CA LEU A 198 0.29 -8.13 28.10
C LEU A 198 -0.89 -8.35 27.14
N ILE A 199 -1.05 -9.56 26.59
CA ILE A 199 -2.19 -9.90 25.73
C ILE A 199 -3.51 -9.75 26.50
N ARG A 200 -3.55 -10.19 27.77
CA ARG A 200 -4.73 -10.02 28.64
C ARG A 200 -5.04 -8.55 28.89
N ASP A 201 -4.04 -7.76 29.29
CA ASP A 201 -4.20 -6.31 29.55
C ASP A 201 -4.73 -5.58 28.32
N ILE A 202 -4.26 -5.96 27.12
CA ILE A 202 -4.75 -5.41 25.85
C ILE A 202 -6.21 -5.82 25.61
N PHE A 203 -6.58 -7.08 25.83
CA PHE A 203 -7.98 -7.49 25.70
C PHE A 203 -8.91 -6.78 26.70
N GLU A 204 -8.47 -6.63 27.96
CA GLU A 204 -9.21 -5.87 28.98
C GLU A 204 -9.38 -4.40 28.58
N ALA A 205 -8.37 -3.79 27.98
CA ALA A 205 -8.42 -2.41 27.53
C ALA A 205 -9.32 -2.18 26.30
N ILE A 206 -9.31 -3.09 25.32
CA ILE A 206 -10.15 -2.95 24.11
C ILE A 206 -11.59 -3.43 24.33
N ASP A 207 -11.79 -4.36 25.27
CA ASP A 207 -13.09 -4.89 25.64
C ASP A 207 -13.90 -5.41 24.41
N THR A 208 -13.24 -6.08 23.46
CA THR A 208 -13.85 -6.66 22.25
C THR A 208 -13.04 -7.83 21.70
N PRO A 209 -13.68 -8.90 21.17
CA PRO A 209 -12.98 -9.93 20.41
C PRO A 209 -12.29 -9.32 19.19
N THR A 210 -11.09 -9.81 18.85
CA THR A 210 -10.24 -9.20 17.83
C THR A 210 -9.54 -10.25 16.98
N GLU A 211 -9.29 -9.95 15.70
CA GLU A 211 -8.53 -10.82 14.80
C GLU A 211 -7.07 -10.98 15.23
N VAL A 212 -6.49 -12.16 15.01
CA VAL A 212 -5.07 -12.44 15.32
C VAL A 212 -4.13 -11.43 14.66
N ARG A 213 -4.40 -10.98 13.43
CA ARG A 213 -3.60 -9.95 12.75
C ARG A 213 -3.56 -8.63 13.53
N THR A 214 -4.72 -8.14 13.93
CA THR A 214 -4.86 -6.89 14.68
C THR A 214 -4.25 -7.04 16.08
N MET A 215 -4.50 -8.16 16.75
CA MET A 215 -3.90 -8.45 18.06
C MET A 215 -2.37 -8.46 18.01
N ARG A 216 -1.76 -9.11 17.01
CA ARG A 216 -0.30 -9.06 16.80
C ARG A 216 0.19 -7.62 16.67
N SER A 217 -0.50 -6.79 15.88
CA SER A 217 -0.13 -5.39 15.69
C SER A 217 -0.22 -4.58 17.00
N LEU A 218 -1.28 -4.77 17.78
CA LEU A 218 -1.47 -4.06 19.06
C LEU A 218 -0.42 -4.48 20.09
N VAL A 219 -0.14 -5.78 20.21
CA VAL A 219 0.89 -6.28 21.13
C VAL A 219 2.27 -5.78 20.72
N LEU A 220 2.62 -5.85 19.43
CA LEU A 220 3.90 -5.34 18.94
C LEU A 220 4.05 -3.83 19.19
N SER A 221 2.96 -3.05 19.12
CA SER A 221 3.00 -1.62 19.44
C SER A 221 3.30 -1.31 20.91
N LYS A 222 3.14 -2.28 21.81
CA LYS A 222 3.41 -2.17 23.25
C LYS A 222 4.72 -2.85 23.68
N LEU A 223 5.45 -3.38 22.71
CA LEU A 223 6.76 -3.98 22.89
C LEU A 223 7.80 -3.09 22.21
N ALA A 224 8.94 -2.88 22.87
CA ALA A 224 10.09 -2.21 22.26
C ALA A 224 10.84 -3.18 21.32
N VAL A 225 10.18 -3.60 20.22
CA VAL A 225 10.77 -4.46 19.20
C VAL A 225 11.63 -3.62 18.27
N GLU A 226 12.91 -3.95 18.20
CA GLU A 226 13.84 -3.40 17.21
C GLU A 226 14.07 -4.46 16.13
N ASP A 227 13.84 -4.04 14.90
CA ASP A 227 14.15 -4.79 13.69
C ASP A 227 15.17 -3.99 12.89
N TRP A 228 15.93 -4.64 12.02
CA TRP A 228 16.89 -3.89 11.21
C TRP A 228 16.15 -3.08 10.16
N ARG A 229 16.62 -1.86 9.97
CA ARG A 229 16.16 -0.99 8.90
C ARG A 229 17.32 -0.80 7.95
N PRO A 230 17.21 -1.20 6.68
CA PRO A 230 18.21 -0.79 5.70
C PRO A 230 18.12 0.73 5.59
N VAL A 231 19.17 1.42 6.03
CA VAL A 231 19.35 2.86 5.81
C VAL A 231 20.40 2.97 4.72
N SER A 232 20.09 3.73 3.66
CA SER A 232 21.08 4.00 2.61
C SER A 232 22.27 4.75 3.22
N ILE A 233 23.48 4.43 2.79
CA ILE A 233 24.70 5.13 3.25
C ILE A 233 24.63 6.63 2.90
N ASP A 234 23.92 6.97 1.83
CA ASP A 234 23.72 8.34 1.34
C ASP A 234 22.51 9.06 1.97
N ALA A 235 21.70 8.36 2.75
CA ALA A 235 20.63 8.99 3.51
C ALA A 235 21.26 9.74 4.69
N GLY A 236 21.51 11.04 4.48
CA GLY A 236 22.00 11.95 5.52
C GLY A 236 21.25 11.72 6.83
N SER A 237 22.00 11.56 7.92
CA SER A 237 21.44 11.29 9.24
C SER A 237 20.72 12.53 9.78
N ASP A 238 19.50 12.79 9.32
CA ASP A 238 18.60 13.80 9.90
C ASP A 238 17.92 13.28 11.18
N SER A 239 18.49 12.26 11.84
CA SER A 239 18.09 11.85 13.18
C SER A 239 18.90 12.65 14.21
N HIS A 240 18.20 13.55 14.90
CA HIS A 240 18.60 14.11 16.18
C HIS A 240 18.87 13.01 17.21
N ASP A 241 20.06 12.42 17.20
CA ASP A 241 20.65 11.70 18.33
C ASP A 241 22.13 12.05 18.37
N ALA A 242 22.41 13.12 19.11
CA ALA A 242 23.75 13.61 19.38
C ALA A 242 24.41 12.73 20.46
N ASP A 243 24.83 11.50 20.14
CA ASP A 243 25.89 10.83 20.93
C ASP A 243 26.49 9.57 20.25
N ALA A 244 27.00 9.70 19.04
CA ALA A 244 27.89 8.68 18.49
C ALA A 244 29.05 9.36 17.75
N THR A 245 30.18 9.48 18.43
CA THR A 245 31.46 9.89 17.84
C THR A 245 31.93 8.81 16.86
N VAL A 246 31.41 8.84 15.64
CA VAL A 246 31.96 8.10 14.50
C VAL A 246 33.09 8.96 13.91
N PRO A 247 34.26 8.39 13.55
CA PRO A 247 35.36 9.17 13.00
C PRO A 247 34.88 9.89 11.74
N ALA A 248 35.09 11.20 11.69
CA ALA A 248 34.78 12.03 10.53
C ALA A 248 35.59 11.55 9.32
N VAL A 249 35.01 10.67 8.52
CA VAL A 249 35.38 10.49 7.13
C VAL A 249 34.93 11.78 6.45
N GLU A 250 35.84 12.49 5.78
CA GLU A 250 35.47 13.62 4.92
C GLU A 250 34.49 13.10 3.86
N LEU A 251 33.20 13.30 4.11
CA LEU A 251 32.15 13.04 3.15
C LEU A 251 32.38 13.98 1.96
N ALA A 252 32.33 13.42 0.75
CA ALA A 252 32.36 14.22 -0.47
C ALA A 252 31.26 15.29 -0.41
N ASP A 253 31.57 16.51 -0.88
CA ASP A 253 30.62 17.63 -0.89
C ASP A 253 29.34 17.20 -1.63
N SER A 254 28.28 16.95 -0.86
CA SER A 254 26.97 16.48 -1.34
C SER A 254 26.09 17.62 -1.85
N ARG A 255 26.64 18.83 -1.95
CA ARG A 255 25.96 19.94 -2.60
C ARG A 255 25.74 19.59 -4.06
N PRO A 256 24.51 19.68 -4.56
CA PRO A 256 24.25 19.46 -5.98
C PRO A 256 25.08 20.46 -6.77
N SER A 257 25.82 19.97 -7.77
CA SER A 257 26.60 20.85 -8.61
C SER A 257 25.64 21.81 -9.34
N PRO A 258 26.10 23.00 -9.75
CA PRO A 258 25.27 23.90 -10.57
C PRO A 258 24.72 23.21 -11.83
N LEU A 259 25.43 22.20 -12.35
CA LEU A 259 24.99 21.37 -13.46
C LEU A 259 23.85 20.43 -13.05
N ASP A 260 23.93 19.77 -11.89
CA ASP A 260 22.86 18.88 -11.39
C ASP A 260 21.56 19.66 -11.11
N VAL A 261 21.69 20.90 -10.62
CA VAL A 261 20.53 21.79 -10.44
C VAL A 261 19.90 22.18 -11.77
N LEU A 262 20.71 22.37 -12.83
CA LEU A 262 20.21 22.65 -14.18
C LEU A 262 19.54 21.42 -14.79
N LEU A 263 20.16 20.24 -14.70
CA LEU A 263 19.61 18.98 -15.20
C LEU A 263 18.28 18.66 -14.53
N LYS A 264 18.18 18.76 -13.20
CA LYS A 264 16.91 18.58 -12.48
C LYS A 264 15.83 19.57 -12.91
N LYS A 265 16.19 20.81 -13.23
CA LYS A 265 15.23 21.80 -13.77
C LYS A 265 14.76 21.43 -15.18
N GLU A 266 15.67 20.97 -16.04
CA GLU A 266 15.32 20.50 -17.38
C GLU A 266 14.42 19.25 -17.33
N GLU A 267 14.73 18.29 -16.46
CA GLU A 267 13.92 17.10 -16.23
C GLU A 267 12.50 17.43 -15.76
N VAL A 268 12.36 18.34 -14.80
CA VAL A 268 11.04 18.80 -14.33
C VAL A 268 10.27 19.49 -15.47
N GLN A 269 10.93 20.32 -16.28
CA GLN A 269 10.29 20.97 -17.43
C GLN A 269 9.87 19.97 -18.51
N LEU A 270 10.68 18.95 -18.77
CA LEU A 270 10.35 17.86 -19.70
C LEU A 270 9.16 17.06 -19.17
N ALA A 271 9.16 16.71 -17.89
CA ALA A 271 8.05 16.00 -17.25
C ALA A 271 6.75 16.81 -17.26
N ASP A 272 6.82 18.11 -17.01
CA ASP A 272 5.65 19.00 -17.07
C ASP A 272 5.10 19.07 -18.51
N LYS A 273 5.96 19.17 -19.54
CA LYS A 273 5.55 19.12 -20.95
C LYS A 273 4.92 17.77 -21.32
N MET A 274 5.48 16.66 -20.85
CA MET A 274 4.91 15.33 -21.07
C MET A 274 3.53 15.18 -20.40
N ALA A 275 3.39 15.70 -19.17
CA ALA A 275 2.10 15.73 -18.47
C ALA A 275 1.06 16.55 -19.24
N GLU A 276 1.43 17.71 -19.78
CA GLU A 276 0.54 18.51 -20.65
C GLU A 276 0.12 17.75 -21.91
N GLN A 277 1.05 17.06 -22.57
CA GLN A 277 0.74 16.23 -23.73
C GLN A 277 -0.24 15.09 -23.38
N MET A 278 -0.05 14.44 -22.23
CA MET A 278 -0.97 13.42 -21.73
C MET A 278 -2.36 13.99 -21.47
N MET A 279 -2.44 15.17 -20.84
CA MET A 279 -3.71 15.85 -20.58
C MET A 279 -4.46 16.20 -21.87
N GLU A 280 -3.75 16.68 -22.89
CA GLU A 280 -4.33 17.00 -24.19
C GLU A 280 -4.80 15.72 -24.92
N LYS A 281 -4.03 14.62 -24.83
CA LYS A 281 -4.45 13.30 -25.35
C LYS A 281 -5.70 12.78 -24.64
N MET A 282 -5.80 12.90 -23.31
CA MET A 282 -7.00 12.54 -22.55
C MET A 282 -8.22 13.35 -23.00
N LYS A 283 -8.03 14.67 -23.22
CA LYS A 283 -9.09 15.56 -23.73
C LYS A 283 -9.54 15.18 -25.13
N ASN A 284 -8.60 14.88 -26.02
CA ASN A 284 -8.88 14.47 -27.41
C ASN A 284 -9.57 13.10 -27.49
N THR A 285 -9.18 12.15 -26.66
CA THR A 285 -9.81 10.82 -26.58
C THR A 285 -11.29 10.90 -26.21
N VAL A 286 -11.64 11.91 -25.42
CA VAL A 286 -13.00 12.19 -24.99
C VAL A 286 -13.74 13.15 -25.95
N ARG A 287 -13.14 13.47 -27.09
CA ARG A 287 -13.64 14.42 -28.12
C ARG A 287 -13.94 15.80 -27.55
N GLY A 288 -13.15 16.26 -26.58
CA GLY A 288 -13.28 17.58 -25.96
C GLY A 288 -14.52 17.78 -25.08
N LYS A 289 -15.28 16.71 -24.74
CA LYS A 289 -16.47 16.84 -23.89
C LYS A 289 -16.07 17.05 -22.41
N PRO A 290 -16.33 18.22 -21.79
CA PRO A 290 -15.77 18.58 -20.49
C PRO A 290 -16.26 17.67 -19.36
N GLY A 291 -17.54 17.27 -19.37
CA GLY A 291 -18.08 16.39 -18.33
C GLY A 291 -17.54 14.97 -18.36
N ARG A 292 -17.17 14.45 -19.55
CA ARG A 292 -16.54 13.12 -19.67
C ARG A 292 -15.04 13.19 -19.37
N PHE A 293 -14.40 14.31 -19.71
CA PHE A 293 -13.00 14.56 -19.41
C PHE A 293 -12.77 14.68 -17.90
N ARG A 294 -13.64 15.44 -17.21
CA ARG A 294 -13.67 15.49 -15.74
C ARG A 294 -13.74 14.10 -15.11
N LYS A 295 -14.70 13.27 -15.54
CA LYS A 295 -14.86 11.91 -15.04
C LYS A 295 -13.63 11.03 -15.30
N LEU A 296 -13.02 11.15 -16.48
CA LEU A 296 -11.80 10.42 -16.81
C LEU A 296 -10.63 10.84 -15.88
N VAL A 297 -10.48 12.14 -15.63
CA VAL A 297 -9.45 12.70 -14.72
C VAL A 297 -9.66 12.24 -13.28
N GLU A 298 -10.87 12.34 -12.75
CA GLU A 298 -11.21 11.91 -11.39
C GLU A 298 -11.04 10.38 -11.22
N VAL A 299 -11.46 9.58 -12.20
CA VAL A 299 -11.25 8.12 -12.17
C VAL A 299 -9.76 7.79 -12.24
N ALA A 300 -8.99 8.45 -13.10
CA ALA A 300 -7.54 8.24 -13.18
C ALA A 300 -6.85 8.61 -11.87
N TRP A 301 -7.21 9.74 -11.26
CA TRP A 301 -6.66 10.13 -9.96
C TRP A 301 -7.00 9.10 -8.87
N HIS A 302 -8.27 8.71 -8.73
CA HIS A 302 -8.69 7.71 -7.74
C HIS A 302 -8.10 6.30 -7.95
N CYS A 303 -7.82 5.92 -9.21
CA CYS A 303 -7.26 4.60 -9.51
C CYS A 303 -5.74 4.52 -9.30
N TYR A 304 -5.00 5.62 -9.53
CA TYR A 304 -3.53 5.57 -9.60
C TYR A 304 -2.81 6.46 -8.57
N PHE A 305 -3.46 7.52 -8.08
CA PHE A 305 -2.80 8.58 -7.30
C PHE A 305 -3.45 8.83 -5.92
N ASP A 306 -4.68 8.36 -5.68
CA ASP A 306 -5.35 8.52 -4.38
C ASP A 306 -4.67 7.66 -3.28
N PRO A 307 -4.17 8.28 -2.19
CA PRO A 307 -3.53 7.56 -1.08
C PRO A 307 -4.43 6.53 -0.38
N SER A 308 -5.76 6.70 -0.48
CA SER A 308 -6.73 5.79 0.15
C SER A 308 -6.93 4.48 -0.62
N LEU A 309 -6.37 4.36 -1.84
CA LEU A 309 -6.45 3.19 -2.71
C LEU A 309 -7.87 2.57 -2.76
N PRO A 310 -8.91 3.36 -3.08
CA PRO A 310 -10.28 2.89 -3.04
C PRO A 310 -10.51 1.76 -4.06
N SER A 311 -11.28 0.75 -3.67
CA SER A 311 -11.70 -0.31 -4.59
C SER A 311 -12.56 0.25 -5.74
N GLN A 312 -12.61 -0.44 -6.88
CA GLN A 312 -13.39 -0.01 -8.05
C GLN A 312 -14.87 0.31 -7.70
N THR A 313 -15.47 -0.52 -6.84
CA THR A 313 -16.82 -0.32 -6.31
C THR A 313 -16.95 0.90 -5.40
N SER A 314 -15.90 1.21 -4.63
CA SER A 314 -15.82 2.41 -3.80
C SER A 314 -15.70 3.67 -4.66
N ILE A 315 -14.88 3.64 -5.71
CA ILE A 315 -14.75 4.73 -6.70
C ILE A 315 -16.08 4.98 -7.42
N ALA A 316 -16.73 3.91 -7.89
CA ALA A 316 -18.04 3.97 -8.53
C ALA A 316 -19.09 4.65 -7.63
N SER A 317 -19.09 4.29 -6.34
CA SER A 317 -19.99 4.88 -5.33
C SER A 317 -19.66 6.34 -5.04
N LYS A 318 -18.37 6.67 -4.86
CA LYS A 318 -17.87 8.04 -4.58
C LYS A 318 -18.20 9.01 -5.72
N MET A 319 -18.08 8.54 -6.96
CA MET A 319 -18.30 9.33 -8.17
C MET A 319 -19.73 9.24 -8.74
N ARG A 320 -20.62 8.45 -8.11
CA ARG A 320 -21.99 8.16 -8.59
C ARG A 320 -22.03 7.71 -10.06
N ILE A 321 -21.13 6.81 -10.43
CA ILE A 321 -21.04 6.20 -11.76
C ILE A 321 -21.11 4.67 -11.67
N SER A 322 -21.40 4.00 -12.79
CA SER A 322 -21.41 2.54 -12.82
C SER A 322 -19.99 1.97 -12.74
N ASP A 323 -19.86 0.79 -12.15
CA ASP A 323 -18.60 0.06 -12.05
C ASP A 323 -18.00 -0.24 -13.44
N SER A 324 -18.87 -0.53 -14.42
CA SER A 324 -18.49 -0.70 -15.83
C SER A 324 -17.86 0.57 -16.45
N LEU A 325 -18.31 1.75 -16.04
CA LEU A 325 -17.80 3.02 -16.55
C LEU A 325 -16.44 3.36 -15.92
N VAL A 326 -16.22 3.01 -14.64
CA VAL A 326 -14.90 3.10 -14.00
C VAL A 326 -13.90 2.22 -14.75
N SER A 327 -14.25 0.96 -15.02
CA SER A 327 -13.39 0.04 -15.79
C SER A 327 -13.09 0.57 -17.20
N HIS A 328 -14.08 1.18 -17.86
CA HIS A 328 -13.89 1.78 -19.19
C HIS A 328 -12.90 2.95 -19.16
N TYR A 329 -13.06 3.89 -18.22
CA TYR A 329 -12.13 5.01 -18.08
C TYR A 329 -10.73 4.59 -17.67
N ARG A 330 -10.62 3.56 -16.81
CA ARG A 330 -9.33 2.96 -16.46
C ARG A 330 -8.60 2.42 -17.69
N ARG A 331 -9.29 1.65 -18.55
CA ARG A 331 -8.70 1.12 -19.80
C ARG A 331 -8.27 2.22 -20.77
N ILE A 332 -9.06 3.29 -20.88
CA ILE A 332 -8.68 4.45 -21.69
C ILE A 332 -7.38 5.06 -21.15
N PHE A 333 -7.30 5.29 -19.84
CA PHE A 333 -6.09 5.83 -19.23
C PHE A 333 -4.90 4.90 -19.43
N ASP A 334 -5.06 3.59 -19.20
CA ASP A 334 -4.02 2.58 -19.43
C ASP A 334 -3.51 2.61 -20.88
N SER A 335 -4.39 2.72 -21.88
CA SER A 335 -3.97 2.82 -23.29
C SER A 335 -3.15 4.08 -23.58
N LEU A 336 -3.53 5.21 -23.00
CA LEU A 336 -2.83 6.48 -23.19
C LEU A 336 -1.45 6.49 -22.54
N VAL A 337 -1.31 5.81 -21.38
CA VAL A 337 -0.03 5.61 -20.72
C VAL A 337 0.88 4.68 -21.53
N VAL A 338 0.33 3.65 -22.17
CA VAL A 338 1.10 2.75 -23.06
C VAL A 338 1.59 3.48 -24.33
N ASP A 339 0.78 4.39 -24.87
CA ASP A 339 1.14 5.20 -26.03
C ASP A 339 2.21 6.27 -25.75
N LEU A 340 2.36 6.71 -24.49
CA LEU A 340 3.53 7.48 -24.06
C LEU A 340 4.69 6.51 -23.86
N ALA A 341 5.47 6.29 -24.93
CA ALA A 341 6.67 5.45 -24.91
C ALA A 341 7.84 6.12 -24.15
N THR A 342 7.65 6.44 -22.87
CA THR A 342 8.65 7.07 -21.99
C THR A 342 9.68 6.08 -21.47
N SER A 343 10.90 6.56 -21.24
CA SER A 343 11.95 5.80 -20.57
C SER A 343 11.60 5.54 -19.09
N ILE A 344 12.32 4.62 -18.44
CA ILE A 344 12.04 4.22 -17.05
C ILE A 344 12.28 5.39 -16.07
N GLU A 345 13.34 6.16 -16.30
CA GLU A 345 13.72 7.32 -15.49
C GLU A 345 12.75 8.49 -15.69
N GLU A 346 12.30 8.72 -16.93
CA GLU A 346 11.31 9.75 -17.26
C GLU A 346 9.93 9.47 -16.64
N MET A 347 9.59 8.19 -16.43
CA MET A 347 8.27 7.77 -15.94
C MET A 347 8.03 8.19 -14.47
N THR A 348 9.05 8.26 -13.61
CA THR A 348 8.86 8.65 -12.20
C THR A 348 8.63 10.15 -12.07
N VAL A 349 9.45 10.95 -12.76
CA VAL A 349 9.31 12.40 -12.82
C VAL A 349 7.98 12.77 -13.49
N PHE A 350 7.62 12.08 -14.58
CA PHE A 350 6.31 12.21 -15.23
C PHE A 350 5.15 11.88 -14.30
N ASN A 351 5.20 10.79 -13.53
CA ASN A 351 4.13 10.44 -12.60
C ASN A 351 3.97 11.48 -11.49
N SER A 352 5.07 12.05 -10.99
CA SER A 352 5.01 13.14 -10.00
C SER A 352 4.42 14.43 -10.59
N ALA A 353 4.71 14.75 -11.86
CA ALA A 353 4.13 15.88 -12.57
C ALA A 353 2.64 15.66 -12.87
N LEU A 354 2.28 14.45 -13.28
CA LEU A 354 0.90 14.06 -13.58
C LEU A 354 0.04 14.02 -12.30
N ASP A 355 0.55 13.52 -11.19
CA ASP A 355 -0.13 13.56 -9.89
C ASP A 355 -0.43 15.01 -9.48
N ARG A 356 0.58 15.88 -9.46
CA ARG A 356 0.40 17.32 -9.17
C ARG A 356 -0.69 17.94 -10.04
N ARG A 357 -0.71 17.62 -11.34
CA ARG A 357 -1.66 18.19 -12.29
C ARG A 357 -3.08 17.63 -12.14
N LEU A 358 -3.22 16.32 -11.96
CA LEU A 358 -4.52 15.66 -11.75
C LEU A 358 -5.12 16.08 -10.40
N CYS A 359 -4.31 16.14 -9.34
CA CYS A 359 -4.72 16.59 -8.01
C CYS A 359 -5.21 18.04 -8.03
N ALA A 360 -4.50 18.94 -8.73
CA ALA A 360 -4.93 20.33 -8.91
C ALA A 360 -6.30 20.41 -9.60
N MET A 361 -6.52 19.66 -10.68
CA MET A 361 -7.81 19.68 -11.38
C MET A 361 -8.95 19.04 -10.59
N VAL A 362 -8.70 17.93 -9.89
CA VAL A 362 -9.72 17.31 -9.03
C VAL A 362 -10.15 18.29 -7.92
N SER A 363 -9.20 19.03 -7.36
CA SER A 363 -9.48 20.09 -6.38
C SER A 363 -10.30 21.23 -6.99
N GLU A 364 -9.96 21.71 -8.19
CA GLU A 364 -10.72 22.72 -8.92
C GLU A 364 -12.15 22.27 -9.24
N PHE A 365 -12.35 21.00 -9.60
CA PHE A 365 -13.67 20.43 -9.86
C PHE A 365 -14.51 20.29 -8.60
N GLY A 366 -13.90 19.97 -7.45
CA GLY A 366 -14.57 19.98 -6.14
C GLY A 366 -15.12 21.35 -5.79
N VAL A 367 -14.30 22.40 -5.93
CA VAL A 367 -14.70 23.80 -5.64
C VAL A 367 -15.77 24.33 -6.62
N ALA A 368 -15.78 23.85 -7.86
CA ALA A 368 -16.81 24.20 -8.84
C ALA A 368 -18.16 23.50 -8.56
N SER A 369 -18.14 22.30 -7.97
CA SER A 369 -19.36 21.58 -7.58
C SER A 369 -20.06 22.24 -6.38
N ASP A 370 -19.30 22.71 -5.39
CA ASP A 370 -19.85 23.41 -4.21
C ASP A 370 -20.48 24.77 -4.58
N ARG A 371 -19.81 25.56 -5.44
CA ARG A 371 -20.35 26.84 -5.92
C ARG A 371 -21.59 26.69 -6.79
N GLY A 372 -21.74 25.57 -7.50
CA GLY A 372 -22.96 25.24 -8.25
C GLY A 372 -24.13 24.91 -7.31
N MET A 373 -23.85 24.23 -6.21
CA MET A 373 -24.85 23.83 -5.22
C MET A 373 -25.36 25.01 -4.38
N GLU A 374 -24.50 25.98 -4.05
CA GLU A 374 -24.90 27.23 -3.40
C GLU A 374 -25.78 28.13 -4.29
N ARG A 375 -25.46 28.25 -5.59
CA ARG A 375 -26.29 29.03 -6.52
C ARG A 375 -27.66 28.43 -6.76
N SER A 376 -27.78 27.09 -6.80
CA SER A 376 -29.08 26.41 -6.88
C SER A 376 -29.91 26.54 -5.60
N ARG A 377 -29.27 26.70 -4.43
CA ARG A 377 -29.95 26.97 -3.15
C ARG A 377 -30.48 28.41 -3.05
N ALA A 378 -29.76 29.37 -3.63
CA ALA A 378 -30.18 30.78 -3.65
C ALA A 378 -31.32 31.10 -4.64
N ALA A 379 -31.64 30.19 -5.57
CA ALA A 379 -32.66 30.39 -6.60
C ALA A 379 -34.04 29.79 -6.27
N MET A 380 -34.23 29.22 -5.07
CA MET A 380 -35.55 28.73 -4.65
C MET A 380 -36.38 29.88 -4.05
N PRO A 381 -37.59 30.16 -4.58
CA PRO A 381 -38.51 31.11 -3.95
C PRO A 381 -39.02 30.54 -2.61
N PRO A 382 -39.30 31.41 -1.61
CA PRO A 382 -39.75 30.96 -0.31
C PRO A 382 -41.11 30.24 -0.42
N PRO A 383 -41.34 29.18 0.37
CA PRO A 383 -42.58 28.43 0.32
C PRO A 383 -43.74 29.31 0.80
N THR A 384 -44.69 29.57 -0.09
CA THR A 384 -45.98 30.17 0.24
C THR A 384 -46.76 29.20 1.12
N HIS A 385 -46.94 29.56 2.40
CA HIS A 385 -47.89 28.90 3.28
C HIS A 385 -49.32 29.21 2.81
N THR A 386 -49.92 28.30 2.06
CA THR A 386 -51.38 28.30 1.86
C THR A 386 -51.99 27.42 2.94
N ALA A 387 -52.42 28.06 4.03
CA ALA A 387 -53.32 27.44 4.99
C ALA A 387 -54.70 27.29 4.33
N ALA A 388 -55.21 26.07 4.24
CA ALA A 388 -56.61 25.81 3.95
C ALA A 388 -57.23 25.01 5.11
N PRO A 389 -58.50 25.27 5.47
CA PRO A 389 -59.04 24.96 6.78
C PRO A 389 -59.75 23.61 6.83
N LEU A 390 -59.91 23.15 8.07
CA LEU A 390 -60.75 22.06 8.55
C LEU A 390 -62.09 21.88 7.80
N MET A 391 -62.45 20.64 7.53
CA MET A 391 -63.86 20.21 7.52
C MET A 391 -63.97 18.84 8.22
N TYR A 392 -64.95 18.81 9.11
CA TYR A 392 -65.35 17.78 10.06
C TYR A 392 -66.21 16.69 9.37
N GLU A 393 -66.40 15.60 10.12
CA GLU A 393 -67.59 14.71 10.21
C GLU A 393 -67.68 13.38 9.45
N GLN A 394 -67.76 12.36 10.34
CA GLN A 394 -68.58 11.13 10.39
C GLN A 394 -68.14 9.90 9.60
#